data_AF-A0A0N0NP31-F1
#
_entry.id   AF-A0A0N0NP31-F1
#
_cell.length_a   1.000
_cell.length_b   1.000
_cell.length_c   1.000
_cell.angle_alpha   90.00
_cell.angle_beta   90.00
_cell.angle_gamma   90.00
#
_symmetry.space_group_name_H-M   'P 1'
#
loop_
_entity.id
_entity.type
_entity.pdbx_description
1 polymer ?
#
loop_
_entity_poly.entity_id
_entity_poly.type
_entity_poly.pdbx_seq_one_letter_code
_entity_poly.pdbx_strand_id
1 'polypeptide(L)'
;MADRLNDGRPLVQDKRGFASQQLSSLKHSASGQQLGFLASIASSLGLRAGASCHAPYYLIGNFVFAHFILVQRTFKQYYGIDNNTAPRENVDKYGEAAIKSGKITRAQLDMIKRAGAAHSNRVENYPVFAAAVVLAIVAGVPNDVVNAQCLLYSISSIAYGACYVLIDSTPLSLLRTASWYGGCWACFRLFWVAGKALNK
;
A
#
# COMPACT_ATOMS: atom_id res chain seq x y z
N MET A 1 81.17 -5.33 22.86
CA MET A 1 80.49 -5.78 21.63
C MET A 1 79.05 -6.07 22.06
N ALA A 2 78.25 -5.01 22.24
CA ALA A 2 77.41 -4.43 21.18
C ALA A 2 76.43 -5.51 20.65
N ASP A 3 75.12 -5.35 20.58
CA ASP A 3 74.21 -4.21 20.68
C ASP A 3 72.89 -4.83 20.19
N ARG A 4 71.84 -4.94 21.03
CA ARG A 4 70.47 -5.28 20.57
C ARG A 4 69.41 -5.15 21.66
N LEU A 5 69.56 -4.14 22.52
CA LEU A 5 68.52 -3.75 23.50
C LEU A 5 68.09 -2.30 23.25
N ASN A 6 67.67 -1.97 22.04
CA ASN A 6 66.83 -0.78 21.80
C ASN A 6 66.27 -0.75 20.38
N ASP A 7 65.44 -1.72 19.98
CA ASP A 7 64.57 -1.48 18.82
C ASP A 7 63.35 -0.70 19.30
N GLY A 8 63.55 0.59 19.57
CA GLY A 8 62.53 1.55 20.00
C GLY A 8 61.53 1.91 18.89
N ARG A 9 61.20 0.95 18.01
CA ARG A 9 60.11 1.12 17.05
C ARG A 9 58.81 1.10 17.84
N PRO A 10 58.04 2.22 17.87
CA PRO A 10 56.71 2.17 18.44
C PRO A 10 55.94 1.08 17.70
N LEU A 11 55.17 0.27 18.42
CA LEU A 11 54.15 -0.58 17.82
C LEU A 11 53.26 0.38 17.01
N VAL A 12 53.53 0.50 15.71
CA VAL A 12 52.61 1.12 14.77
C VAL A 12 51.43 0.15 14.72
N GLN A 13 50.56 0.24 15.73
CA GLN A 13 49.23 -0.34 15.66
C GLN A 13 48.66 0.15 14.34
N ASP A 14 48.40 -0.80 13.45
CA ASP A 14 47.92 -0.53 12.11
C ASP A 14 46.57 0.20 12.22
N LYS A 15 46.63 1.53 12.19
CA LYS A 15 45.46 2.42 12.27
C LYS A 15 44.46 2.09 11.16
N ARG A 16 44.92 1.49 10.05
CA ARG A 16 44.06 1.02 8.95
C ARG A 16 43.27 -0.23 9.35
N GLY A 17 43.86 -1.16 10.09
CA GLY A 17 43.18 -2.33 10.65
C GLY A 17 42.10 -1.95 11.66
N PHE A 18 42.41 -1.04 12.59
CA PHE A 18 41.45 -0.57 13.61
C PHE A 18 40.25 0.16 12.98
N ALA A 19 40.50 1.07 12.04
CA ALA A 19 39.44 1.78 11.32
C ALA A 19 38.55 0.81 10.52
N SER A 20 39.15 -0.20 9.88
CA SER A 20 38.42 -1.23 9.13
C SER A 20 37.54 -2.10 10.04
N GLN A 21 38.01 -2.40 11.25
CA GLN A 21 37.27 -3.18 12.25
C GLN A 21 36.11 -2.39 12.87
N GLN A 22 36.29 -1.09 13.11
CA GLN A 22 35.19 -0.19 13.53
C GLN A 22 34.15 -0.04 12.41
N LEU A 23 34.59 0.09 11.15
CA LEU A 23 33.68 0.21 10.01
C LEU A 23 32.88 -1.07 9.77
N SER A 24 33.48 -2.26 9.95
CA SER A 24 32.76 -3.53 9.85
C SER A 24 31.78 -3.72 11.01
N SER A 25 32.17 -3.36 12.24
CA SER A 25 31.29 -3.37 13.41
C SER A 25 30.07 -2.45 13.22
N LEU A 26 30.26 -1.24 12.70
CA LEU A 26 29.17 -0.31 12.39
C LEU A 26 28.24 -0.86 11.30
N LYS A 27 28.78 -1.48 10.24
CA LYS A 27 27.97 -2.14 9.19
C LYS A 27 27.16 -3.31 9.74
N HIS A 28 27.74 -4.14 10.62
CA HIS A 28 27.02 -5.23 11.28
C HIS A 28 25.93 -4.71 12.22
N SER A 29 26.21 -3.66 13.01
CA SER A 29 25.24 -3.03 13.90
C SER A 29 24.08 -2.40 13.13
N ALA A 30 24.37 -1.65 12.06
CA ALA A 30 23.36 -1.07 11.19
C ALA A 30 22.52 -2.15 10.48
N SER A 31 23.15 -3.24 10.05
CA SER A 31 22.45 -4.38 9.43
C SER A 31 21.55 -5.10 10.44
N GLY A 32 22.00 -5.30 11.68
CA GLY A 32 21.20 -5.90 12.76
C GLY A 32 20.02 -5.03 13.17
N GLN A 33 20.20 -3.70 13.21
CA GLN A 33 19.14 -2.74 13.51
C GLN A 33 18.08 -2.68 12.39
N GLN A 34 18.50 -2.67 11.12
CA GLN A 34 17.62 -2.79 9.96
C GLN A 34 16.82 -4.11 10.01
N LEU A 35 17.48 -5.23 10.31
CA LEU A 35 16.84 -6.53 10.45
C LEU A 35 15.79 -6.51 11.56
N GLY A 36 16.12 -5.96 12.74
CA GLY A 36 15.20 -5.83 13.86
C GLY A 36 13.99 -4.96 13.55
N PHE A 37 14.20 -3.85 12.83
CA PHE A 37 13.12 -2.95 12.40
C PHE A 37 12.15 -3.63 11.42
N LEU A 38 12.67 -4.25 10.34
CA LEU A 38 11.86 -4.99 9.37
C LEU A 38 11.09 -6.15 10.03
N ALA A 39 11.75 -6.83 10.96
CA ALA A 39 11.14 -7.91 11.73
C ALA A 39 9.99 -7.39 12.62
N SER A 40 10.09 -6.18 13.14
CA SER A 40 9.06 -5.54 13.97
C SER A 40 7.85 -5.13 13.11
N ILE A 41 8.09 -4.56 11.92
CA ILE A 41 7.04 -4.25 10.93
C ILE A 41 6.31 -5.53 10.48
N ALA A 42 7.05 -6.61 10.19
CA ALA A 42 6.44 -7.87 9.80
C ALA A 42 5.56 -8.44 10.91
N SER A 43 5.93 -8.23 12.18
CA SER A 43 5.12 -8.64 13.33
C SER A 43 3.84 -7.82 13.45
N SER A 44 3.94 -6.48 13.35
CA SER A 44 2.78 -5.59 13.48
C SER A 44 1.77 -5.78 12.35
N LEU A 45 2.24 -6.09 11.14
CA LEU A 45 1.41 -6.42 9.99
C LEU A 45 0.86 -7.86 10.02
N GLY A 46 1.29 -8.69 10.99
CA GLY A 46 0.85 -10.08 11.11
C GLY A 46 1.35 -10.98 9.98
N LEU A 47 2.55 -10.72 9.46
CA LEU A 47 3.19 -11.46 8.37
C LEU A 47 4.09 -12.62 8.86
N ARG A 48 4.06 -12.92 10.17
CA ARG A 48 4.82 -14.02 10.78
C ARG A 48 3.92 -15.22 11.02
N ALA A 49 4.49 -16.42 10.92
CA ALA A 49 3.80 -17.65 11.30
C ALA A 49 3.23 -17.55 12.72
N GLY A 50 1.99 -18.02 12.91
CA GLY A 50 1.26 -17.91 14.18
C GLY A 50 0.67 -16.52 14.46
N ALA A 51 0.68 -15.59 13.50
CA ALA A 51 0.02 -14.31 13.65
C ALA A 51 -1.49 -14.43 13.92
N SER A 52 -2.03 -13.44 14.63
CA SER A 52 -3.48 -13.28 14.79
C SER A 52 -4.13 -12.92 13.44
N CYS A 53 -5.43 -13.22 13.32
CA CYS A 53 -6.20 -12.85 12.14
C CYS A 53 -6.46 -11.34 12.11
N HIS A 54 -5.83 -10.61 11.19
CA HIS A 54 -6.04 -9.17 11.01
C HIS A 54 -7.06 -8.85 9.92
N ALA A 55 -7.61 -9.86 9.25
CA ALA A 55 -8.55 -9.71 8.16
C ALA A 55 -9.75 -8.78 8.46
N PRO A 56 -10.39 -8.81 9.65
CA PRO A 56 -11.49 -7.89 9.95
C PRO A 56 -11.10 -6.41 9.83
N TYR A 57 -9.89 -6.05 10.28
CA TYR A 57 -9.39 -4.68 10.19
C TYR A 57 -9.15 -4.25 8.73
N TYR A 58 -8.64 -5.16 7.91
CA TYR A 58 -8.48 -4.90 6.48
C TYR A 58 -9.83 -4.77 5.76
N LEU A 59 -10.83 -5.58 6.12
CA LEU A 59 -12.18 -5.48 5.56
C LEU A 59 -12.83 -4.15 5.92
N ILE A 60 -12.73 -3.71 7.18
CA ILE A 60 -13.23 -2.41 7.63
C ILE A 60 -12.47 -1.28 6.94
N GLY A 61 -11.14 -1.33 6.92
CA GLY A 61 -10.30 -0.30 6.32
C GLY A 61 -10.59 -0.10 4.83
N ASN A 62 -10.71 -1.18 4.07
CA ASN A 62 -11.06 -1.10 2.64
C ASN A 62 -12.51 -0.68 2.42
N PHE A 63 -13.44 -1.06 3.31
CA PHE A 63 -14.82 -0.58 3.25
C PHE A 63 -14.88 0.94 3.42
N VAL A 64 -14.22 1.45 4.47
CA VAL A 64 -14.12 2.89 4.77
C VAL A 64 -13.45 3.63 3.61
N PHE A 65 -12.34 3.10 3.11
CA PHE A 65 -11.63 3.70 1.99
C PHE A 65 -12.50 3.81 0.73
N ALA A 66 -13.20 2.73 0.37
CA ALA A 66 -14.05 2.71 -0.83
C ALA A 66 -15.30 3.60 -0.67
N HIS A 67 -15.99 3.54 0.47
CA HIS A 67 -17.33 4.15 0.63
C HIS A 67 -17.31 5.56 1.24
N PHE A 68 -16.24 5.94 1.94
CA PHE A 68 -16.15 7.24 2.63
C PHE A 68 -15.01 8.13 2.12
N ILE A 69 -13.85 7.55 1.78
CA ILE A 69 -12.69 8.34 1.37
C ILE A 69 -12.73 8.63 -0.14
N LEU A 70 -12.83 7.60 -0.97
CA LEU A 70 -12.83 7.75 -2.43
C LEU A 70 -14.17 8.22 -3.03
N VAL A 71 -15.20 8.38 -2.20
CA VAL A 71 -16.54 8.76 -2.68
C VAL A 71 -16.47 10.05 -3.49
N GLN A 72 -17.03 10.05 -4.70
CA GLN A 72 -17.06 11.24 -5.58
C GLN A 72 -17.73 12.45 -4.90
N ARG A 73 -18.59 12.19 -3.91
CA ARG A 73 -19.33 13.20 -3.16
C ARG A 73 -18.45 14.14 -2.37
N THR A 74 -17.41 13.66 -1.69
CA THR A 74 -16.50 14.52 -0.90
C THR A 74 -15.83 15.55 -1.78
N PHE A 75 -15.41 15.16 -2.99
CA PHE A 75 -14.84 16.09 -3.96
C PHE A 75 -15.86 17.13 -4.44
N LYS A 76 -17.10 16.72 -4.76
CA LYS A 76 -18.15 17.66 -5.17
C LYS A 76 -18.53 18.65 -4.06
N GLN A 77 -18.56 18.18 -2.81
CA GLN A 77 -18.84 19.01 -1.64
C GLN A 77 -17.71 20.02 -1.42
N TYR A 78 -16.46 19.58 -1.53
CA TYR A 78 -15.29 20.46 -1.41
C TYR A 78 -15.32 21.63 -2.39
N TYR A 79 -15.72 21.39 -3.65
CA TYR A 79 -15.85 22.43 -4.67
C TYR A 79 -17.22 23.15 -4.70
N GLY A 80 -18.14 22.83 -3.78
CA GLY A 80 -19.46 23.47 -3.71
C GLY A 80 -20.35 23.24 -4.95
N ILE A 81 -20.16 22.11 -5.64
CA ILE A 81 -20.95 21.71 -6.82
C ILE A 81 -21.86 20.51 -6.57
N ASP A 82 -21.92 20.01 -5.33
CA ASP A 82 -22.77 18.86 -4.98
C ASP A 82 -24.25 19.25 -4.97
N ASN A 83 -25.05 18.55 -5.78
CA ASN A 83 -26.51 18.67 -5.79
C ASN A 83 -27.14 17.31 -5.47
N ASN A 84 -27.81 17.17 -4.33
CA ASN A 84 -28.29 15.86 -3.91
C ASN A 84 -29.50 15.33 -4.71
N THR A 85 -30.00 16.06 -5.71
CA THR A 85 -31.14 15.65 -6.54
C THR A 85 -30.79 14.53 -7.53
N ALA A 86 -29.57 14.50 -8.06
CA ALA A 86 -29.09 13.46 -8.98
C ALA A 86 -27.59 13.16 -8.76
N PRO A 87 -27.21 12.55 -7.62
CA PRO A 87 -25.83 12.52 -7.14
C PRO A 87 -24.82 11.88 -8.10
N ARG A 88 -25.24 10.92 -8.93
CA ARG A 88 -24.39 10.25 -9.94
C ARG A 88 -24.23 11.07 -11.22
N GLU A 89 -25.28 11.74 -11.66
CA GLU A 89 -25.31 12.50 -12.93
C GLU A 89 -24.84 13.95 -12.78
N ASN A 90 -24.63 14.42 -11.54
CA ASN A 90 -24.29 15.82 -11.27
C ASN A 90 -23.10 16.35 -12.07
N VAL A 91 -22.06 15.54 -12.22
CA VAL A 91 -20.81 15.99 -12.84
C VAL A 91 -20.99 16.16 -14.34
N ASP A 92 -21.84 15.32 -14.95
CA ASP A 92 -22.14 15.39 -16.38
C ASP A 92 -23.17 16.48 -16.70
N LYS A 93 -24.14 16.70 -15.79
CA LYS A 93 -25.19 17.74 -15.97
C LYS A 93 -24.73 19.14 -15.60
N TYR A 94 -24.02 19.30 -14.48
CA TYR A 94 -23.68 20.61 -13.91
C TYR A 94 -22.20 20.98 -14.03
N GLY A 95 -21.33 20.05 -14.45
CA GLY A 95 -19.89 20.30 -14.55
C GLY A 95 -19.53 21.44 -15.50
N GLU A 96 -20.11 21.47 -16.70
CA GLU A 96 -19.87 22.53 -17.69
C GLU A 96 -20.38 23.89 -17.22
N ALA A 97 -21.54 23.91 -16.56
CA ALA A 97 -22.09 25.13 -15.98
C ALA A 97 -21.20 25.65 -14.84
N ALA A 98 -20.63 24.76 -14.02
CA ALA A 98 -19.69 25.12 -12.97
C ALA A 98 -18.40 25.74 -13.53
N ILE A 99 -17.88 25.23 -14.66
CA ILE A 99 -16.75 25.84 -15.36
C ILE A 99 -17.09 27.23 -15.89
N LYS A 100 -18.24 27.37 -16.58
CA LYS A 100 -18.68 28.67 -17.12
C LYS A 100 -18.89 29.72 -16.03
N SER A 101 -19.36 29.30 -14.86
CA SER A 101 -19.54 30.18 -13.69
C SER A 101 -18.22 30.52 -12.95
N GLY A 102 -17.09 29.94 -13.37
CA GLY A 102 -15.79 30.14 -12.73
C GLY A 102 -15.62 29.41 -11.39
N LYS A 103 -16.54 28.53 -11.00
CA LYS A 103 -16.47 27.79 -9.72
C LYS A 103 -15.37 26.74 -9.70
N ILE A 104 -15.16 26.06 -10.83
CA ILE A 104 -14.14 25.02 -10.99
C ILE A 104 -13.43 25.18 -12.34
N THR A 105 -12.21 24.66 -12.41
CA THR A 105 -11.47 24.54 -13.67
C THR A 105 -11.81 23.25 -14.40
N ARG A 106 -11.47 23.17 -15.70
CA ARG A 106 -11.55 21.92 -16.49
C ARG A 106 -10.79 20.77 -15.81
N ALA A 107 -9.56 21.04 -15.36
CA ALA A 107 -8.73 20.03 -14.70
C ALA A 107 -9.36 19.50 -13.41
N GLN A 108 -9.99 20.36 -12.61
CA GLN A 108 -10.72 19.96 -11.41
C GLN A 108 -11.94 19.10 -11.77
N LEU A 109 -12.71 19.47 -12.79
CA LEU A 109 -13.84 18.66 -13.26
C LEU A 109 -13.38 17.26 -13.70
N ASP A 110 -12.30 17.18 -14.48
CA ASP A 110 -11.75 15.91 -14.96
C ASP A 110 -11.21 15.06 -13.81
N MET A 111 -10.59 15.68 -12.80
CA MET A 111 -10.18 14.99 -11.56
C MET A 111 -11.39 14.42 -10.82
N ILE A 112 -12.50 15.16 -10.70
CA ILE A 112 -13.72 14.67 -10.04
C ILE A 112 -14.32 13.48 -10.82
N LYS A 113 -14.33 13.54 -12.16
CA LYS A 113 -14.75 12.41 -13.02
C LYS A 113 -13.88 11.18 -12.80
N ARG A 114 -12.56 11.36 -12.76
CA ARG A 114 -11.59 10.30 -12.45
C ARG A 114 -11.81 9.70 -11.06
N ALA A 115 -12.00 10.52 -10.03
CA ALA A 115 -12.32 10.06 -8.68
C ALA A 115 -13.64 9.24 -8.65
N GLY A 116 -14.65 9.66 -9.43
CA GLY A 116 -15.89 8.91 -9.63
C GLY A 116 -15.67 7.52 -10.23
N ALA A 117 -14.87 7.43 -11.29
CA ALA A 117 -14.50 6.15 -11.89
C ALA A 117 -13.73 5.25 -10.91
N ALA A 118 -12.80 5.82 -10.13
CA ALA A 118 -12.06 5.09 -9.10
C ALA A 118 -12.98 4.54 -8.00
N HIS A 119 -13.94 5.34 -7.54
CA HIS A 119 -14.93 4.93 -6.55
C HIS A 119 -15.77 3.76 -7.04
N SER A 120 -16.36 3.87 -8.24
CA SER A 120 -17.16 2.78 -8.83
C SER A 120 -16.34 1.49 -8.94
N ASN A 121 -15.11 1.58 -9.46
CA ASN A 121 -14.22 0.43 -9.54
C ASN A 121 -13.96 -0.20 -8.15
N ARG A 122 -13.70 0.60 -7.11
CA ARG A 122 -13.47 0.08 -5.75
C ARG A 122 -14.73 -0.58 -5.16
N VAL A 123 -15.90 0.01 -5.37
CA VAL A 123 -17.18 -0.55 -4.90
C VAL A 123 -17.47 -1.89 -5.59
N GLU A 124 -17.17 -2.02 -6.88
CA GLU A 124 -17.33 -3.28 -7.63
C GLU A 124 -16.32 -4.36 -7.21
N ASN A 125 -15.08 -3.98 -6.89
CA ASN A 125 -14.03 -4.93 -6.50
C ASN A 125 -14.11 -5.36 -5.03
N TYR A 126 -14.64 -4.52 -4.14
CA TYR A 126 -14.68 -4.79 -2.70
C TYR A 126 -15.42 -6.10 -2.33
N PRO A 127 -16.59 -6.44 -2.90
CA PRO A 127 -17.27 -7.70 -2.61
C PRO A 127 -16.44 -8.94 -2.97
N VAL A 128 -15.70 -8.89 -4.08
CA VAL A 128 -14.81 -9.99 -4.50
C VAL A 128 -13.69 -10.18 -3.49
N PHE A 129 -13.08 -9.08 -3.03
CA PHE A 129 -12.07 -9.12 -1.98
C PHE A 129 -12.64 -9.68 -0.67
N ALA A 130 -13.79 -9.17 -0.22
CA ALA A 130 -14.43 -9.65 1.00
C ALA A 130 -14.76 -11.14 0.94
N ALA A 131 -15.31 -11.61 -0.19
CA ALA A 131 -15.59 -13.03 -0.41
C ALA A 131 -14.33 -13.89 -0.39
N ALA A 132 -13.24 -13.45 -1.05
CA ALA A 132 -11.98 -14.19 -1.08
C ALA A 132 -11.36 -14.33 0.32
N VAL A 133 -11.40 -13.26 1.12
CA VAL A 133 -10.91 -13.24 2.50
C VAL A 133 -11.74 -14.17 3.38
N VAL A 134 -13.06 -14.05 3.35
CA VAL A 134 -13.96 -14.88 4.15
C VAL A 134 -13.79 -16.36 3.78
N LEU A 135 -13.72 -16.69 2.49
CA LEU A 135 -13.51 -18.07 2.05
C LEU A 135 -12.17 -18.62 2.56
N ALA A 136 -11.09 -17.84 2.48
CA ALA A 136 -9.77 -18.27 2.97
C ALA A 136 -9.76 -18.52 4.48
N ILE A 137 -10.43 -17.68 5.26
CA ILE A 137 -10.58 -17.86 6.72
C ILE A 137 -11.36 -19.13 7.03
N VAL A 138 -12.53 -19.31 6.39
CA VAL A 138 -13.39 -20.49 6.59
C VAL A 138 -12.68 -21.78 6.16
N ALA A 139 -11.87 -21.73 5.11
CA ALA A 139 -11.07 -22.85 4.64
C ALA A 139 -9.86 -23.19 5.54
N GLY A 140 -9.62 -22.43 6.62
CA GLY A 140 -8.51 -22.67 7.55
C GLY A 140 -7.14 -22.32 6.97
N VAL A 141 -7.06 -21.38 6.02
CA VAL A 141 -5.79 -20.88 5.50
C VAL A 141 -5.01 -20.17 6.62
N PRO A 142 -3.68 -20.37 6.75
CA PRO A 142 -2.88 -19.69 7.78
C PRO A 142 -3.05 -18.16 7.77
N ASN A 143 -3.18 -17.57 8.96
CA ASN A 143 -3.47 -16.14 9.12
C ASN A 143 -2.40 -15.24 8.50
N ASP A 144 -1.12 -15.63 8.53
CA ASP A 144 -0.02 -14.89 7.92
C ASP A 144 -0.19 -14.76 6.40
N VAL A 145 -0.66 -15.82 5.75
CA VAL A 145 -0.98 -15.81 4.32
C VAL A 145 -2.18 -14.90 4.05
N VAL A 146 -3.24 -15.00 4.85
CA VAL A 146 -4.44 -14.16 4.71
C VAL A 146 -4.09 -12.68 4.91
N ASN A 147 -3.35 -12.35 5.98
CA ASN A 147 -2.91 -11.00 6.31
C ASN A 147 -2.04 -10.40 5.20
N ALA A 148 -1.11 -11.19 4.65
CA ALA A 148 -0.25 -10.74 3.55
C ALA A 148 -1.06 -10.36 2.29
N GLN A 149 -2.06 -11.15 1.91
CA GLN A 149 -2.90 -10.82 0.75
C GLN A 149 -3.85 -9.65 1.04
N CYS A 150 -4.38 -9.54 2.26
CA CYS A 150 -5.17 -8.39 2.67
C CYS A 150 -4.37 -7.09 2.63
N LEU A 151 -3.11 -7.13 3.08
CA LEU A 151 -2.18 -6.01 3.01
C LEU A 151 -1.88 -5.62 1.56
N LEU A 152 -1.56 -6.60 0.71
CA LEU A 152 -1.31 -6.36 -0.71
C LEU A 152 -2.52 -5.68 -1.38
N TYR A 153 -3.72 -6.22 -1.18
CA TYR A 153 -4.95 -5.62 -1.70
C TYR A 153 -5.15 -4.17 -1.23
N SER A 154 -4.88 -3.91 0.05
CA SER A 154 -5.05 -2.58 0.66
C SER A 154 -4.07 -1.56 0.07
N ILE A 155 -2.79 -1.92 -0.03
CA ILE A 155 -1.76 -1.05 -0.64
C ILE A 155 -2.08 -0.80 -2.10
N SER A 156 -2.42 -1.86 -2.86
CA SER A 156 -2.86 -1.76 -4.24
C SER A 156 -4.08 -0.84 -4.40
N SER A 157 -5.04 -0.90 -3.47
CA SER A 157 -6.24 -0.06 -3.50
C SER A 157 -5.92 1.41 -3.24
N ILE A 158 -5.06 1.70 -2.26
CA ILE A 158 -4.62 3.07 -1.96
C ILE A 158 -3.83 3.64 -3.13
N ALA A 159 -2.88 2.88 -3.67
CA ALA A 159 -2.07 3.30 -4.82
C ALA A 159 -2.93 3.56 -6.06
N TYR A 160 -3.91 2.69 -6.34
CA TYR A 160 -4.85 2.88 -7.44
C TYR A 160 -5.67 4.17 -7.28
N GLY A 161 -6.25 4.40 -6.09
CA GLY A 161 -7.00 5.62 -5.78
C GLY A 161 -6.15 6.90 -5.89
N ALA A 162 -4.94 6.87 -5.35
CA ALA A 162 -3.99 7.98 -5.43
C ALA A 162 -3.61 8.30 -6.88
N CYS A 163 -3.33 7.28 -7.70
CA CYS A 163 -3.06 7.47 -9.13
C CYS A 163 -4.25 8.13 -9.86
N TYR A 164 -5.49 7.79 -9.50
CA TYR A 164 -6.66 8.41 -10.13
C TYR A 164 -6.84 9.89 -9.79
N VAL A 165 -6.52 10.28 -8.56
CA VAL A 165 -6.71 11.66 -8.07
C VAL A 165 -5.54 12.55 -8.49
N LEU A 166 -4.30 12.08 -8.34
CA LEU A 166 -3.10 12.93 -8.41
C LEU A 166 -2.46 12.99 -9.80
N ILE A 167 -2.82 12.08 -10.70
CA ILE A 167 -2.10 11.90 -11.96
C ILE A 167 -3.03 12.21 -13.14
N ASP A 168 -2.56 13.08 -14.02
CA ASP A 168 -3.21 13.48 -15.28
C ASP A 168 -2.47 13.00 -16.53
N SER A 169 -1.24 12.49 -16.39
CA SER A 169 -0.37 12.12 -17.52
C SER A 169 -0.43 10.64 -17.92
N THR A 170 -0.36 10.41 -19.24
CA THR A 170 -0.44 9.08 -19.90
C THR A 170 0.58 8.03 -19.44
N PRO A 171 1.88 8.34 -19.18
CA PRO A 171 2.87 7.31 -18.82
C PRO A 171 2.61 6.67 -17.45
N LEU A 172 2.08 7.46 -16.51
CA LEU A 172 1.77 7.02 -15.15
C LEU A 172 0.45 6.22 -15.06
N SER A 173 -0.29 6.11 -16.18
CA SER A 173 -1.43 5.18 -16.29
C SER A 173 -1.03 3.72 -16.10
N LEU A 174 0.23 3.36 -16.35
CA LEU A 174 0.76 2.01 -16.10
C LEU A 174 0.76 1.66 -14.61
N LEU A 175 1.04 2.62 -13.73
CA LEU A 175 1.02 2.39 -12.27
C LEU A 175 -0.39 2.08 -11.78
N ARG A 176 -1.40 2.74 -12.37
CA ARG A 176 -2.81 2.47 -12.11
C ARG A 176 -3.19 1.05 -12.52
N THR A 177 -2.78 0.64 -13.72
CA THR A 177 -3.01 -0.72 -14.21
C THR A 177 -2.30 -1.77 -13.34
N ALA A 178 -1.02 -1.55 -13.02
CA ALA A 178 -0.26 -2.44 -12.15
C ALA A 178 -0.87 -2.56 -10.74
N SER A 179 -1.30 -1.44 -10.16
CA SER A 179 -1.98 -1.40 -8.85
C SER A 179 -3.29 -2.18 -8.88
N TRP A 180 -4.05 -2.06 -9.98
CA TRP A 180 -5.28 -2.82 -10.17
C TRP A 180 -5.01 -4.32 -10.22
N TYR A 181 -4.05 -4.76 -11.07
CA TYR A 181 -3.66 -6.16 -11.17
C TYR A 181 -3.11 -6.72 -9.85
N GLY A 182 -2.40 -5.92 -9.05
CA GLY A 182 -1.94 -6.33 -7.72
C GLY A 182 -3.09 -6.69 -6.78
N GLY A 183 -4.17 -5.90 -6.80
CA GLY A 183 -5.39 -6.20 -6.04
C GLY A 183 -6.10 -7.46 -6.53
N CYS A 184 -6.23 -7.62 -7.85
CA CYS A 184 -6.82 -8.82 -8.45
C CYS A 184 -6.01 -10.08 -8.11
N TRP A 185 -4.68 -9.97 -8.14
CA TRP A 185 -3.78 -11.07 -7.79
C TRP A 185 -3.95 -11.50 -6.34
N ALA A 186 -4.11 -10.55 -5.41
CA ALA A 186 -4.39 -10.86 -4.00
C ALA A 186 -5.68 -11.70 -3.84
N CYS A 187 -6.76 -11.30 -4.51
CA CYS A 187 -8.02 -12.05 -4.48
C CYS A 187 -7.88 -13.44 -5.12
N PHE A 188 -7.27 -13.53 -6.30
CA PHE A 188 -7.00 -14.81 -6.98
C PHE A 188 -6.20 -15.75 -6.10
N ARG A 189 -5.14 -15.24 -5.45
CA ARG A 189 -4.28 -16.02 -4.56
C ARG A 189 -5.07 -16.57 -3.37
N LEU A 190 -5.92 -15.76 -2.74
CA LEU A 190 -6.79 -16.18 -1.64
C LEU A 190 -7.75 -17.30 -2.07
N PHE A 191 -8.44 -17.15 -3.19
CA PHE A 191 -9.30 -18.21 -3.74
C PHE A 191 -8.52 -19.51 -3.99
N TRP A 192 -7.33 -19.41 -4.59
CA TRP A 192 -6.50 -20.56 -4.90
C TRP A 192 -6.06 -21.31 -3.63
N VAL A 193 -5.53 -20.61 -2.63
CA VAL A 193 -5.08 -21.27 -1.39
C VAL A 193 -6.22 -21.82 -0.57
N ALA A 194 -7.39 -21.16 -0.58
CA ALA A 194 -8.60 -21.67 0.05
C ALA A 194 -9.08 -22.96 -0.63
N GLY A 195 -9.13 -22.98 -1.97
CA GLY A 195 -9.47 -24.18 -2.74
C GLY A 195 -8.55 -25.36 -2.42
N LYS A 196 -7.23 -25.13 -2.33
CA LYS A 196 -6.29 -26.18 -1.91
C LYS A 196 -6.49 -26.66 -0.48
N ALA A 197 -6.97 -25.80 0.43
CA ALA A 197 -7.20 -26.17 1.81
C ALA A 197 -8.48 -27.00 1.99
N LEU A 198 -9.51 -26.71 1.18
CA LEU A 198 -10.80 -27.43 1.19
C LEU A 198 -10.75 -28.81 0.51
N ASN A 199 -9.82 -29.02 -0.43
CA ASN A 199 -9.67 -30.28 -1.18
C ASN A 199 -8.51 -31.15 -0.64
N LYS A 200 -8.24 -31.08 0.65
CA LYS A 200 -7.29 -31.98 1.32
C LYS A 200 -7.95 -33.28 1.73
#